data_AF-A0A518K0Q7-F1
#
_entry.id   AF-A0A518K0Q7-F1
#
_cell.length_a   1.000
_cell.length_b   1.000
_cell.length_c   1.000
_cell.angle_alpha   90.00
_cell.angle_beta   90.00
_cell.angle_gamma   90.00
#
_symmetry.space_group_name_H-M   'P 1'
#
loop_
_entity.id
_entity.type
_entity.pdbx_description
1 polymer ?
#
loop_
_entity_poly.entity_id
_entity_poly.type
_entity_poly.pdbx_seq_one_letter_code
_entity_poly.pdbx_strand_id
1 'polypeptide(L)'
;MSVADPSTHSQEHTPRSLRISQFDQVSSLLMAVLVFVGFFVFFMFMIWLLDRLNFKSGEVVVAIVEEAAGRGENAEGFERDFEPPGQEEVSELTEPTLTDTLQAVTDAVSSVAASLDSMNTDASASTTGSGQGDSRPPGPEGEGEDIIPRFERWNLKFQAKSMASYAEQLDFYEIELGAIGGSSEGVDYASNLAKAPKKKHNPDTSTEKRLYFRFTQAGPLERWDKTLLGKAGVGVGAGRHVLKFIPPNLENILAHTELEYAKEKGYPSVTQIAKTIFESQPGGNGHQFVVVEQRYRKPK
;
A
#
# COMPACT_ATOMS: atom_id res chain seq x y z
N MET A 1 -69.25 17.14 -88.31
CA MET A 1 -68.82 17.31 -86.91
C MET A 1 -67.30 17.44 -86.94
N SER A 2 -66.77 18.66 -86.81
CA SER A 2 -65.35 18.85 -86.53
C SER A 2 -65.18 20.24 -85.93
N VAL A 3 -65.11 20.27 -84.61
CA VAL A 3 -64.88 21.46 -83.78
C VAL A 3 -63.37 21.70 -83.72
N ALA A 4 -63.03 22.98 -83.58
CA ALA A 4 -61.70 23.57 -83.53
C ALA A 4 -60.79 23.03 -82.43
N ASP A 5 -59.48 23.23 -82.60
CA ASP A 5 -58.64 23.75 -81.50
C ASP A 5 -57.35 24.44 -82.01
N PRO A 6 -56.99 25.63 -81.50
CA PRO A 6 -55.74 26.32 -81.80
C PRO A 6 -54.68 26.19 -80.68
N SER A 7 -53.44 25.89 -81.10
CA SER A 7 -52.14 26.34 -80.56
C SER A 7 -51.97 26.51 -79.04
N THR A 8 -51.26 25.56 -78.42
CA THR A 8 -50.56 25.77 -77.13
C THR A 8 -49.05 25.82 -77.38
N HIS A 9 -48.44 27.00 -77.24
CA HIS A 9 -46.98 27.17 -77.27
C HIS A 9 -46.36 26.52 -76.03
N SER A 10 -45.67 25.39 -76.21
CA SER A 10 -44.78 24.84 -75.20
C SER A 10 -43.41 25.49 -75.35
N GLN A 11 -43.03 26.41 -74.46
CA GLN A 11 -41.64 26.84 -74.35
C GLN A 11 -40.84 25.77 -73.62
N GLU A 12 -39.95 25.09 -74.35
CA GLU A 12 -38.94 24.23 -73.75
C GLU A 12 -37.94 25.08 -72.94
N HIS A 13 -38.00 24.98 -71.62
CA HIS A 13 -36.92 25.44 -70.75
C HIS A 13 -35.72 24.50 -70.93
N THR A 14 -34.75 24.92 -71.73
CA THR A 14 -33.43 24.26 -71.77
C THR A 14 -32.78 24.40 -70.38
N PRO A 15 -32.43 23.30 -69.69
CA PRO A 15 -31.78 23.40 -68.40
C PRO A 15 -30.41 24.06 -68.59
N ARG A 16 -30.26 25.26 -68.03
CA ARG A 16 -29.02 26.04 -68.05
C ARG A 16 -27.94 25.21 -67.35
N SER A 17 -27.05 24.59 -68.12
CA SER A 17 -25.89 23.85 -67.62
C SER A 17 -25.03 24.78 -66.77
N LEU A 18 -25.09 24.61 -65.44
CA LEU A 18 -24.23 25.30 -64.49
C LEU A 18 -22.83 24.71 -64.61
N ARG A 19 -21.95 25.38 -65.35
CA ARG A 19 -20.53 25.05 -65.40
C ARG A 19 -19.88 25.54 -64.11
N ILE A 20 -19.33 24.62 -63.33
CA ILE A 20 -18.59 24.91 -62.11
C ILE A 20 -17.30 25.66 -62.50
N SER A 21 -17.05 26.80 -61.87
CA SER A 21 -15.81 27.56 -62.07
C SER A 21 -14.62 26.80 -61.49
N GLN A 22 -13.47 26.81 -62.17
CA GLN A 22 -12.25 26.19 -61.62
C GLN A 22 -11.84 26.79 -60.27
N PHE A 23 -12.16 28.07 -60.05
CA PHE A 23 -11.95 28.73 -58.76
C PHE A 23 -12.81 28.13 -57.63
N ASP A 24 -14.04 27.72 -57.93
CA ASP A 24 -14.96 27.11 -56.97
C ASP A 24 -14.50 25.68 -56.59
N GLN A 25 -13.92 24.95 -57.55
CA GLN A 25 -13.29 23.65 -57.29
C GLN A 25 -12.08 23.75 -56.37
N VAL A 26 -11.20 24.74 -56.58
CA VAL A 26 -10.02 24.94 -55.73
C VAL A 26 -10.43 25.44 -54.34
N SER A 27 -11.39 26.35 -54.28
CA SER A 27 -11.88 26.91 -53.01
C SER A 27 -12.60 25.86 -52.15
N SER A 28 -13.44 25.03 -52.77
CA SER A 28 -14.11 23.92 -52.08
C SER A 28 -13.13 22.82 -51.64
N LEU A 29 -12.10 22.51 -52.44
CA LEU A 29 -11.03 21.60 -52.03
C LEU A 29 -10.26 22.15 -50.82
N LEU A 30 -9.91 23.43 -50.83
CA LEU A 30 -9.15 24.06 -49.75
C LEU A 30 -9.97 24.12 -48.45
N MET A 31 -11.27 24.44 -48.55
CA MET A 31 -12.20 24.37 -47.41
C MET A 31 -12.37 22.94 -46.90
N ALA A 32 -12.47 21.94 -47.77
CA ALA A 32 -12.58 20.54 -47.37
C ALA A 32 -11.32 20.07 -46.61
N VAL A 33 -10.12 20.45 -47.07
CA VAL A 33 -8.86 20.12 -46.39
C VAL A 33 -8.78 20.82 -45.03
N LEU A 34 -9.15 22.09 -44.94
CA LEU A 34 -9.17 22.83 -43.66
C LEU A 34 -10.11 22.18 -42.65
N VAL A 35 -11.33 21.81 -43.07
CA VAL A 35 -12.30 21.14 -42.20
C VAL A 35 -11.79 19.76 -41.78
N PHE A 36 -11.20 18.99 -42.71
CA PHE A 36 -10.64 17.67 -42.40
C PHE A 36 -9.52 17.74 -41.37
N VAL A 37 -8.57 18.65 -41.53
CA VAL A 37 -7.48 18.86 -40.57
C VAL A 37 -8.03 19.36 -39.23
N GLY A 38 -9.01 20.27 -39.25
CA GLY A 38 -9.67 20.76 -38.04
C GLY A 38 -10.34 19.63 -37.24
N PHE A 39 -11.07 18.74 -37.91
CA PHE A 39 -11.65 17.55 -37.27
C PHE A 39 -10.59 16.61 -36.72
N PHE A 40 -9.51 16.38 -37.47
CA PHE A 40 -8.43 15.50 -37.02
C PHE A 40 -7.77 16.00 -35.73
N VAL A 41 -7.43 17.30 -35.69
CA VAL A 41 -6.87 17.94 -34.49
C VAL A 41 -7.88 17.94 -33.34
N PHE A 42 -9.16 18.20 -33.63
CA PHE A 42 -10.23 18.13 -32.62
C PHE A 42 -10.37 16.73 -32.02
N PHE A 43 -10.31 15.66 -32.83
CA PHE A 43 -10.35 14.28 -32.32
C PHE A 43 -9.10 13.94 -31.50
N MET A 44 -7.90 14.36 -31.94
CA MET A 44 -6.70 14.20 -31.11
C MET A 44 -6.81 14.94 -29.78
N PHE A 45 -7.31 16.17 -29.80
CA PHE A 45 -7.56 16.95 -28.59
C PHE A 45 -8.60 16.28 -27.68
N MET A 46 -9.68 15.75 -28.27
CA MET A 46 -10.73 15.04 -27.53
C MET A 46 -10.18 13.76 -26.92
N ILE A 47 -9.41 12.94 -27.65
CA ILE A 47 -8.76 11.74 -27.11
C ILE A 47 -7.80 12.13 -25.98
N TRP A 48 -6.97 13.15 -26.18
CA TRP A 48 -6.06 13.66 -25.14
C TRP A 48 -6.82 14.16 -23.90
N LEU A 49 -7.94 14.87 -24.10
CA LEU A 49 -8.76 15.39 -23.02
C LEU A 49 -9.45 14.26 -22.27
N LEU A 50 -10.02 13.28 -22.97
CA LEU A 50 -10.61 12.11 -22.34
C LEU A 50 -9.54 11.28 -21.63
N ASP A 51 -8.36 11.08 -22.20
CA ASP A 51 -7.25 10.38 -21.54
C ASP A 51 -6.77 11.11 -20.27
N ARG A 52 -6.73 12.45 -20.32
CA ARG A 52 -6.41 13.28 -19.15
C ARG A 52 -7.48 13.24 -18.07
N LEU A 53 -8.76 13.08 -18.45
CA LEU A 53 -9.90 13.01 -17.54
C LEU A 53 -10.22 11.58 -17.09
N ASN A 54 -9.75 10.57 -17.83
CA ASN A 54 -9.75 9.18 -17.42
C ASN A 54 -8.69 9.03 -16.34
N PHE A 55 -9.09 9.31 -15.09
CA PHE A 55 -8.49 8.67 -13.94
C PHE A 55 -8.40 7.19 -14.27
N LYS A 56 -7.19 6.60 -14.26
CA LYS A 56 -7.01 5.16 -14.42
C LYS A 56 -7.96 4.51 -13.42
N SER A 57 -9.13 4.09 -13.89
CA SER A 57 -10.11 3.36 -13.10
C SER A 57 -9.34 2.16 -12.61
N GLY A 58 -9.20 2.06 -11.29
CA GLY A 58 -8.43 1.02 -10.64
C GLY A 58 -8.74 -0.28 -11.35
N GLU A 59 -7.72 -0.79 -12.05
CA GLU A 59 -7.76 -2.11 -12.63
C GLU A 59 -8.31 -3.01 -11.54
N VAL A 60 -9.29 -3.85 -11.84
CA VAL A 60 -9.78 -4.82 -10.85
C VAL A 60 -8.61 -5.74 -10.62
N VAL A 61 -7.80 -5.37 -9.64
CA VAL A 61 -6.55 -6.01 -9.32
C VAL A 61 -6.95 -7.38 -8.77
N VAL A 62 -6.85 -8.41 -9.62
CA VAL A 62 -7.15 -9.79 -9.23
C VAL A 62 -6.29 -10.08 -8.01
N ALA A 63 -6.93 -10.47 -6.89
CA ALA A 63 -6.19 -10.76 -5.68
C ALA A 63 -5.13 -11.83 -5.95
N ILE A 64 -3.87 -11.47 -5.83
CA ILE A 64 -2.79 -12.45 -5.90
C ILE A 64 -2.87 -13.23 -4.59
N VAL A 65 -3.35 -14.47 -4.65
CA VAL A 65 -3.34 -15.37 -3.50
C VAL A 65 -1.97 -16.06 -3.50
N GLU A 66 -1.09 -15.60 -2.61
CA GLU A 66 0.21 -16.25 -2.35
C GLU A 66 0.04 -17.13 -1.11
N GLU A 67 0.09 -18.45 -1.28
CA GLU A 67 0.18 -19.39 -0.17
C GLU A 67 1.66 -19.56 0.20
N ALA A 68 2.15 -18.66 1.06
CA ALA A 68 3.51 -18.77 1.58
C ALA A 68 3.63 -20.02 2.47
N ALA A 69 4.70 -20.79 2.29
CA ALA A 69 5.05 -21.88 3.20
C ALA A 69 5.16 -21.33 4.63
N GLY A 70 4.62 -22.07 5.60
CA GLY A 70 4.88 -21.79 7.01
C GLY A 70 6.38 -21.74 7.28
N ARG A 71 6.78 -20.85 8.21
CA ARG A 71 8.15 -20.57 8.73
C ARG A 71 9.26 -21.48 8.17
N GLY A 72 9.73 -21.18 6.96
CA GLY A 72 10.89 -21.81 6.32
C GLY A 72 12.24 -21.21 6.74
N GLU A 73 13.32 -21.67 6.09
CA GLU A 73 14.69 -21.22 6.31
C GLU A 73 14.87 -19.71 6.01
N ASN A 74 15.66 -19.01 6.84
CA ASN A 74 15.96 -17.60 6.62
C ASN A 74 16.94 -17.39 5.45
N ALA A 75 16.78 -16.29 4.71
CA ALA A 75 17.76 -15.88 3.71
C ALA A 75 19.10 -15.49 4.38
N GLU A 76 20.21 -16.00 3.88
CA GLU A 76 21.56 -15.72 4.42
C GLU A 76 21.84 -14.21 4.53
N GLY A 77 22.18 -13.75 5.74
CA GLY A 77 22.58 -12.36 6.02
C GLY A 77 21.50 -11.43 6.58
N PHE A 78 20.35 -11.95 6.99
CA PHE A 78 19.29 -11.18 7.67
C PHE A 78 19.02 -11.73 9.09
N GLU A 79 19.11 -10.85 10.10
CA GLU A 79 18.70 -11.14 11.48
C GLU A 79 17.18 -10.98 11.61
N ARG A 80 16.51 -11.99 12.20
CA ARG A 80 15.06 -12.00 12.40
C ARG A 80 14.73 -11.78 13.88
N ASP A 81 14.90 -10.53 14.33
CA ASP A 81 14.53 -10.06 15.68
C ASP A 81 13.00 -10.05 15.85
N PHE A 82 12.45 -11.25 16.00
CA PHE A 82 11.11 -11.45 16.52
C PHE A 82 11.20 -12.55 17.55
N GLU A 83 11.45 -12.19 18.79
CA GLU A 83 11.26 -13.09 19.92
C GLU A 83 9.73 -13.21 20.12
N PRO A 84 9.10 -14.36 19.82
CA PRO A 84 7.74 -14.58 20.29
C PRO A 84 7.78 -14.49 21.82
N PRO A 85 6.74 -13.92 22.48
CA PRO A 85 6.65 -14.00 23.94
C PRO A 85 6.88 -15.46 24.34
N GLY A 86 7.86 -15.68 25.20
CA GLY A 86 8.25 -17.02 25.63
C GLY A 86 7.04 -17.75 26.21
N GLN A 87 7.01 -19.08 26.09
CA GLN A 87 5.94 -19.88 26.71
C GLN A 87 5.90 -19.74 28.26
N GLU A 88 6.85 -19.03 28.84
CA GLU A 88 6.88 -18.62 30.25
C GLU A 88 5.97 -17.41 30.55
N GLU A 89 5.51 -16.64 29.56
CA GLU A 89 4.53 -15.55 29.75
C GLU A 89 3.06 -15.99 29.59
N VAL A 90 2.79 -17.25 29.21
CA VAL A 90 1.43 -17.81 29.04
C VAL A 90 0.94 -18.68 30.20
N SER A 91 1.61 -18.64 31.35
CA SER A 91 1.14 -19.33 32.56
C SER A 91 1.26 -18.45 33.80
N GLU A 92 0.51 -17.36 33.83
CA GLU A 92 0.18 -16.63 35.07
C GLU A 92 -1.23 -15.98 35.06
N LEU A 93 -2.13 -16.46 34.19
CA LEU A 93 -3.58 -16.19 34.28
C LEU A 93 -4.29 -17.20 35.20
N THR A 94 -3.71 -17.50 36.36
CA THR A 94 -4.43 -18.13 37.48
C THR A 94 -4.54 -17.09 38.58
N GLU A 95 -5.78 -16.81 38.98
CA GLU A 95 -6.17 -15.77 39.93
C GLU A 95 -5.24 -15.72 41.17
N PRO A 96 -4.67 -14.57 41.53
CA PRO A 96 -3.85 -14.48 42.73
C PRO A 96 -4.76 -14.59 43.96
N THR A 97 -4.57 -15.64 44.76
CA THR A 97 -5.09 -15.63 46.13
C THR A 97 -4.30 -14.59 46.94
N LEU A 98 -5.01 -13.69 47.62
CA LEU A 98 -4.52 -12.48 48.29
C LEU A 98 -3.54 -12.73 49.48
N THR A 99 -2.93 -13.89 49.60
CA THR A 99 -2.11 -14.28 50.75
C THR A 99 -0.60 -14.15 50.51
N ASP A 100 -0.13 -14.16 49.25
CA ASP A 100 1.31 -14.16 48.94
C ASP A 100 1.94 -12.79 48.63
N THR A 101 1.14 -11.72 48.50
CA THR A 101 1.67 -10.35 48.27
C THR A 101 2.31 -9.70 49.49
N LEU A 102 2.14 -10.27 50.69
CA LEU A 102 2.73 -9.70 51.92
C LEU A 102 4.14 -10.21 52.24
N GLN A 103 4.63 -11.24 51.56
CA GLN A 103 5.98 -11.79 51.80
C GLN A 103 7.05 -11.24 50.84
N ALA A 104 6.65 -10.75 49.66
CA ALA A 104 7.55 -10.25 48.61
C ALA A 104 8.12 -8.83 48.86
N VAL A 105 7.66 -8.10 49.89
CA VAL A 105 8.13 -6.73 50.17
C VAL A 105 9.36 -6.71 51.12
N THR A 106 9.81 -7.86 51.63
CA THR A 106 10.95 -7.90 52.58
C THR A 106 12.30 -8.23 51.90
N ASP A 107 12.32 -8.92 50.77
CA ASP A 107 13.58 -9.35 50.12
C ASP A 107 14.14 -8.35 49.09
N ALA A 108 13.41 -7.29 48.75
CA ALA A 108 13.79 -6.32 47.71
C ALA A 108 14.78 -5.22 48.17
N VAL A 109 15.30 -5.26 49.41
CA VAL A 109 16.22 -4.22 49.92
C VAL A 109 17.70 -4.67 49.95
N SER A 110 18.05 -5.91 49.58
CA SER A 110 19.43 -6.41 49.72
C SER A 110 20.23 -6.63 48.42
N SER A 111 19.69 -6.46 47.22
CA SER A 111 20.42 -6.81 45.97
C SER A 111 21.04 -5.64 45.19
N VAL A 112 20.89 -4.39 45.65
CA VAL A 112 21.31 -3.19 44.89
C VAL A 112 22.80 -2.83 45.04
N ALA A 113 23.61 -3.60 45.77
CA ALA A 113 25.03 -3.29 45.99
C ALA A 113 26.04 -4.18 45.23
N ALA A 114 25.61 -5.17 44.45
CA ALA A 114 26.51 -6.20 43.90
C ALA A 114 26.70 -6.21 42.37
N SER A 115 26.11 -5.30 41.59
CA SER A 115 26.23 -5.32 40.11
C SER A 115 27.12 -4.21 39.51
N LEU A 116 27.96 -3.56 40.31
CA LEU A 116 28.77 -2.41 39.87
C LEU A 116 30.29 -2.68 39.77
N ASP A 117 30.75 -3.92 39.92
CA ASP A 117 32.21 -4.25 39.98
C ASP A 117 32.68 -5.35 39.02
N SER A 118 32.03 -5.52 37.87
CA SER A 118 32.54 -6.35 36.76
C SER A 118 32.52 -5.54 35.46
N MET A 119 33.50 -4.65 35.28
CA MET A 119 34.74 -4.91 34.51
C MET A 119 34.41 -5.16 33.03
N ASN A 120 34.42 -4.13 32.18
CA ASN A 120 35.61 -3.61 31.49
C ASN A 120 36.41 -4.72 30.77
N THR A 121 36.15 -4.88 29.47
CA THR A 121 37.02 -5.63 28.56
C THR A 121 37.03 -4.92 27.22
N ASP A 122 38.14 -4.21 26.95
CA ASP A 122 38.57 -3.86 25.61
C ASP A 122 38.86 -5.14 24.81
N ALA A 123 38.23 -5.30 23.65
CA ALA A 123 38.62 -6.31 22.66
C ALA A 123 38.49 -5.75 21.24
N SER A 124 39.64 -5.71 20.56
CA SER A 124 39.87 -5.18 19.22
C SER A 124 38.96 -5.74 18.11
N ALA A 125 38.77 -4.89 17.10
CA ALA A 125 38.21 -5.24 15.81
C ALA A 125 38.94 -6.43 15.14
N SER A 126 38.17 -7.48 14.82
CA SER A 126 38.49 -8.43 13.75
C SER A 126 37.29 -8.57 12.82
N THR A 127 37.54 -8.26 11.55
CA THR A 127 36.61 -8.25 10.42
C THR A 127 36.24 -9.69 10.02
N THR A 128 35.04 -9.87 9.46
CA THR A 128 34.47 -11.10 8.86
C THR A 128 33.53 -11.88 9.78
N GLY A 129 32.32 -11.34 10.01
CA GLY A 129 31.19 -12.12 10.48
C GLY A 129 30.22 -12.35 9.32
N SER A 130 30.09 -13.60 8.86
CA SER A 130 28.90 -14.04 8.13
C SER A 130 27.76 -14.02 9.14
N GLY A 131 26.89 -13.00 9.08
CA GLY A 131 25.80 -12.80 10.04
C GLY A 131 25.05 -14.11 10.27
N GLN A 132 25.17 -14.63 11.50
CA GLN A 132 24.49 -15.85 11.90
C GLN A 132 23.00 -15.55 11.88
N GLY A 133 22.30 -16.24 10.98
CA GLY A 133 20.85 -16.26 10.95
C GLY A 133 20.27 -16.73 12.27
N ASP A 134 19.02 -16.32 12.49
CA ASP A 134 18.10 -16.77 13.53
C ASP A 134 18.43 -18.19 14.06
N SER A 135 18.87 -18.28 15.31
CA SER A 135 19.29 -19.52 15.98
C SER A 135 18.11 -20.44 16.38
N ARG A 136 16.91 -20.20 15.84
CA ARG A 136 15.75 -21.06 16.04
C ARG A 136 15.77 -22.23 15.06
N PRO A 137 15.35 -23.44 15.49
CA PRO A 137 15.16 -24.56 14.57
C PRO A 137 14.18 -24.18 13.45
N PRO A 138 14.44 -24.56 12.19
CA PRO A 138 13.46 -24.44 11.11
C PRO A 138 12.14 -25.05 11.56
N GLY A 139 11.03 -24.33 11.36
CA GLY A 139 9.71 -24.90 11.59
C GLY A 139 9.46 -26.06 10.63
N PRO A 140 8.49 -26.95 10.92
CA PRO A 140 8.06 -27.93 9.93
C PRO A 140 7.66 -27.19 8.64
N GLU A 141 8.20 -27.65 7.50
CA GLU A 141 7.91 -27.07 6.18
C GLU A 141 6.39 -27.07 5.98
N GLY A 142 5.78 -25.88 5.91
CA GLY A 142 4.37 -25.78 5.54
C GLY A 142 4.19 -26.12 4.06
N GLU A 143 3.01 -26.61 3.68
CA GLU A 143 2.64 -27.00 2.29
C GLU A 143 2.57 -25.83 1.28
N GLY A 144 3.20 -24.68 1.56
CA GLY A 144 3.20 -23.52 0.69
C GLY A 144 4.45 -23.39 -0.15
N GLU A 145 4.48 -22.39 -1.02
CA GLU A 145 5.68 -22.06 -1.79
C GLU A 145 6.72 -21.37 -0.88
N ASP A 146 8.02 -21.62 -1.10
CA ASP A 146 9.11 -20.93 -0.39
C ASP A 146 9.13 -19.43 -0.78
N ILE A 147 8.25 -18.67 -0.13
CA ILE A 147 7.99 -17.25 -0.32
C ILE A 147 8.12 -16.56 1.03
N ILE A 148 8.79 -15.39 1.07
CA ILE A 148 8.80 -14.57 2.28
C ILE A 148 7.43 -13.88 2.32
N PRO A 149 6.63 -14.06 3.40
CA PRO A 149 5.31 -13.47 3.50
C PRO A 149 5.33 -11.94 3.36
N ARG A 150 4.24 -11.36 2.84
CA ARG A 150 4.13 -9.90 2.59
C ARG A 150 4.46 -9.05 3.82
N PHE A 151 4.04 -9.47 5.00
CA PHE A 151 4.31 -8.75 6.26
C PHE A 151 5.80 -8.69 6.63
N GLU A 152 6.60 -9.69 6.24
CA GLU A 152 8.06 -9.68 6.42
C GLU A 152 8.78 -9.03 5.22
N ARG A 153 8.25 -9.24 4.01
CA ARG A 153 8.84 -8.79 2.74
C ARG A 153 8.75 -7.28 2.55
N TRP A 154 7.62 -6.67 2.93
CA TRP A 154 7.33 -5.28 2.58
C TRP A 154 7.83 -4.29 3.63
N ASN A 155 8.18 -3.10 3.16
CA ASN A 155 8.44 -1.93 3.98
C ASN A 155 7.79 -0.72 3.32
N LEU A 156 6.84 -0.09 4.02
CA LEU A 156 6.11 1.08 3.54
C LEU A 156 6.73 2.36 4.10
N LYS A 157 7.40 3.13 3.26
CA LYS A 157 7.97 4.43 3.59
C LYS A 157 6.99 5.54 3.26
N PHE A 158 6.72 6.40 4.23
CA PHE A 158 5.88 7.59 4.05
C PHE A 158 6.76 8.84 4.03
N GLN A 159 6.72 9.59 2.94
CA GLN A 159 7.39 10.89 2.82
C GLN A 159 6.39 11.99 3.19
N ALA A 160 6.30 12.29 4.49
CA ALA A 160 5.42 13.33 5.01
C ALA A 160 6.23 14.42 5.73
N LYS A 161 5.99 15.68 5.37
CA LYS A 161 6.68 16.84 5.97
C LYS A 161 6.01 17.31 7.27
N SER A 162 4.76 16.93 7.46
CA SER A 162 3.95 17.29 8.63
C SER A 162 2.98 16.18 9.00
N MET A 163 2.54 16.17 10.26
CA MET A 163 1.50 15.25 10.75
C MET A 163 0.19 15.37 9.94
N ALA A 164 -0.16 16.57 9.46
CA ALA A 164 -1.36 16.76 8.63
C ALA A 164 -1.20 16.08 7.27
N SER A 165 -0.08 16.32 6.57
CA SER A 165 0.21 15.64 5.29
C SER A 165 0.32 14.12 5.43
N TYR A 166 0.74 13.66 6.61
CA TYR A 166 0.80 12.24 6.92
C TYR A 166 -0.58 11.63 7.11
N ALA A 167 -1.45 12.28 7.89
CA ALA A 167 -2.83 11.84 8.07
C ALA A 167 -3.61 11.85 6.74
N GLU A 168 -3.35 12.82 5.87
CA GLU A 168 -3.93 12.87 4.51
C GLU A 168 -3.48 11.67 3.66
N GLN A 169 -2.20 11.28 3.75
CA GLN A 169 -1.71 10.08 3.09
C GLN A 169 -2.40 8.81 3.62
N LEU A 170 -2.50 8.67 4.94
CA LEU A 170 -3.18 7.52 5.56
C LEU A 170 -4.64 7.43 5.11
N ASP A 171 -5.36 8.55 5.12
CA ASP A 171 -6.76 8.62 4.67
C ASP A 171 -6.92 8.35 3.18
N PHE A 172 -6.00 8.85 2.34
CA PHE A 172 -6.00 8.60 0.90
C PHE A 172 -5.87 7.11 0.58
N TYR A 173 -5.04 6.41 1.33
CA TYR A 173 -4.83 4.97 1.19
C TYR A 173 -5.85 4.13 1.96
N GLU A 174 -6.80 4.76 2.65
CA GLU A 174 -7.77 4.10 3.54
C GLU A 174 -7.09 3.22 4.63
N ILE A 175 -5.87 3.58 5.03
CA ILE A 175 -5.14 2.88 6.09
C ILE A 175 -5.73 3.29 7.43
N GLU A 176 -6.18 2.31 8.19
CA GLU A 176 -6.69 2.52 9.54
C GLU A 176 -5.56 2.36 10.56
N LEU A 177 -5.49 3.28 11.53
CA LEU A 177 -4.65 3.07 12.69
C LEU A 177 -5.42 2.28 13.72
N GLY A 178 -4.78 1.34 14.40
CA GLY A 178 -5.40 0.71 15.55
C GLY A 178 -4.46 0.59 16.75
N ALA A 179 -5.07 0.39 17.90
CA ALA A 179 -4.39 0.14 19.15
C ALA A 179 -4.92 -1.17 19.75
N ILE A 180 -3.99 -2.03 20.15
CA ILE A 180 -4.26 -3.35 20.75
C ILE A 180 -3.44 -3.49 22.03
N GLY A 181 -3.95 -4.23 23.00
CA GLY A 181 -3.25 -4.57 24.23
C GLY A 181 -3.60 -3.66 25.41
N GLY A 182 -2.82 -3.79 26.48
CA GLY A 182 -3.12 -3.16 27.77
C GLY A 182 -4.37 -3.73 28.40
N SER A 183 -5.16 -2.89 29.08
CA SER A 183 -6.36 -3.29 29.81
C SER A 183 -7.65 -3.30 28.98
N SER A 184 -7.57 -3.12 27.66
CA SER A 184 -8.74 -3.19 26.78
C SER A 184 -8.61 -4.38 25.84
N GLU A 185 -9.56 -5.30 25.95
CA GLU A 185 -9.70 -6.45 25.07
C GLU A 185 -10.11 -6.01 23.66
N GLY A 186 -9.59 -6.66 22.63
CA GLY A 186 -9.90 -6.34 21.23
C GLY A 186 -8.97 -5.29 20.60
N VAL A 187 -9.44 -4.75 19.47
CA VAL A 187 -8.74 -3.73 18.67
C VAL A 187 -9.59 -2.48 18.55
N ASP A 188 -9.03 -1.34 18.94
CA ASP A 188 -9.62 -0.03 18.68
C ASP A 188 -9.01 0.57 17.41
N TYR A 189 -9.85 0.86 16.42
CA TYR A 189 -9.46 1.48 15.15
C TYR A 189 -9.80 2.97 15.14
N ALA A 190 -9.03 3.72 14.35
CA ALA A 190 -9.29 5.08 13.96
C ALA A 190 -9.12 5.25 12.44
N SER A 191 -10.13 5.85 11.81
CA SER A 191 -10.14 6.20 10.38
C SER A 191 -10.48 7.68 10.19
N ASN A 192 -10.31 8.22 8.97
CA ASN A 192 -10.56 9.64 8.66
C ASN A 192 -9.70 10.61 9.52
N LEU A 193 -8.44 10.26 9.70
CA LEU A 193 -7.47 10.85 10.63
C LEU A 193 -7.14 12.31 10.31
N ALA A 194 -7.22 12.73 9.04
CA ALA A 194 -6.88 14.08 8.61
C ALA A 194 -8.00 15.08 8.89
N LYS A 195 -9.26 14.66 8.71
CA LYS A 195 -10.43 15.55 8.78
C LYS A 195 -11.20 15.41 10.09
N ALA A 196 -11.85 14.27 10.26
CA ALA A 196 -12.77 14.00 11.36
C ALA A 196 -12.56 12.56 11.82
N PRO A 197 -11.60 12.33 12.75
CA PRO A 197 -11.23 10.99 13.18
C PRO A 197 -12.45 10.24 13.74
N LYS A 198 -12.67 9.02 13.25
CA LYS A 198 -13.76 8.14 13.69
C LYS A 198 -13.18 6.94 14.41
N LYS A 199 -13.63 6.70 15.64
CA LYS A 199 -13.27 5.50 16.41
C LYS A 199 -14.21 4.34 16.07
N LYS A 200 -13.66 3.14 15.95
CA LYS A 200 -14.39 1.87 15.89
C LYS A 200 -13.74 0.90 16.86
N HIS A 201 -14.52 0.07 17.53
CA HIS A 201 -14.01 -0.97 18.42
C HIS A 201 -14.41 -2.33 17.89
N ASN A 202 -13.48 -3.29 17.87
CA ASN A 202 -13.76 -4.69 17.58
C ASN A 202 -13.27 -5.57 18.74
N PRO A 203 -14.17 -6.21 19.50
CA PRO A 203 -13.77 -7.10 20.58
C PRO A 203 -13.17 -8.42 20.05
N ASP A 204 -13.53 -8.85 18.84
CA ASP A 204 -13.08 -10.12 18.29
C ASP A 204 -11.86 -9.93 17.38
N THR A 205 -10.68 -10.17 17.93
CA THR A 205 -9.41 -10.10 17.21
C THR A 205 -9.29 -11.16 16.12
N SER A 206 -9.99 -12.29 16.21
CA SER A 206 -9.91 -13.39 15.23
C SER A 206 -10.53 -13.04 13.88
N THR A 207 -11.43 -12.04 13.86
CA THR A 207 -12.07 -11.53 12.63
C THR A 207 -11.15 -10.61 11.83
N GLU A 208 -10.09 -10.07 12.44
CA GLU A 208 -9.16 -9.17 11.79
C GLU A 208 -8.05 -9.96 11.09
N LYS A 209 -8.22 -10.14 9.78
CA LYS A 209 -7.29 -10.90 8.93
C LYS A 209 -6.45 -10.00 8.03
N ARG A 210 -6.63 -8.68 8.08
CA ARG A 210 -5.89 -7.75 7.23
C ARG A 210 -4.41 -7.75 7.58
N LEU A 211 -3.59 -7.55 6.55
CA LEU A 211 -2.19 -7.25 6.72
C LEU A 211 -2.03 -6.01 7.62
N TYR A 212 -1.19 -6.12 8.66
CA TYR A 212 -0.90 -5.01 9.54
C TYR A 212 0.60 -4.78 9.69
N PHE A 213 0.97 -3.52 9.93
CA PHE A 213 2.33 -3.12 10.19
C PHE A 213 2.44 -2.41 11.53
N ARG A 214 3.54 -2.67 12.23
CA ARG A 214 3.94 -1.91 13.42
C ARG A 214 5.29 -1.26 13.20
N PHE A 215 5.53 -0.15 13.88
CA PHE A 215 6.88 0.38 13.96
C PHE A 215 7.75 -0.55 14.80
N THR A 216 8.93 -0.89 14.27
CA THR A 216 9.98 -1.62 14.98
C THR A 216 10.91 -0.67 15.74
N GLN A 217 11.06 0.55 15.24
CA GLN A 217 11.92 1.58 15.81
C GLN A 217 11.09 2.82 16.14
N ALA A 218 11.44 3.46 17.26
CA ALA A 218 10.80 4.70 17.67
C ALA A 218 11.15 5.83 16.69
N GLY A 219 10.13 6.53 16.19
CA GLY A 219 10.32 7.55 15.16
C GLY A 219 9.25 8.63 15.15
N PRO A 220 9.41 9.70 14.34
CA PRO A 220 8.44 10.78 14.23
C PRO A 220 7.05 10.30 13.80
N LEU A 221 6.99 9.35 12.85
CA LEU A 221 5.72 8.80 12.35
C LEU A 221 4.97 8.01 13.42
N GLU A 222 5.66 7.23 14.25
CA GLU A 222 5.06 6.50 15.36
C GLU A 222 4.43 7.45 16.39
N ARG A 223 5.12 8.57 16.69
CA ARG A 223 4.57 9.61 17.57
C ARG A 223 3.33 10.28 16.97
N TRP A 224 3.34 10.50 15.66
CA TRP A 224 2.17 11.02 14.95
C TRP A 224 1.01 10.05 15.00
N ASP A 225 1.22 8.75 14.81
CA ASP A 225 0.14 7.76 14.95
C ASP A 225 -0.49 7.79 16.34
N LYS A 226 0.33 7.80 17.40
CA LYS A 226 -0.14 7.92 18.78
C LYS A 226 -0.98 9.19 18.98
N THR A 227 -0.52 10.30 18.41
CA THR A 227 -1.24 11.59 18.49
C THR A 227 -2.56 11.55 17.72
N LEU A 228 -2.58 10.94 16.53
CA LEU A 228 -3.78 10.79 15.70
C LEU A 228 -4.81 9.87 16.36
N LEU A 229 -4.38 8.76 16.96
CA LEU A 229 -5.22 7.88 17.76
C LEU A 229 -5.80 8.60 18.98
N GLY A 230 -4.98 9.38 19.69
CA GLY A 230 -5.42 10.22 20.80
C GLY A 230 -6.50 11.23 20.39
N LYS A 231 -6.37 11.87 19.22
CA LYS A 231 -7.40 12.76 18.65
C LYS A 231 -8.71 12.04 18.33
N ALA A 232 -8.65 10.75 18.00
CA ALA A 232 -9.83 9.91 17.78
C ALA A 232 -10.47 9.40 19.09
N GLY A 233 -9.91 9.72 20.25
CA GLY A 233 -10.37 9.19 21.53
C GLY A 233 -9.97 7.73 21.78
N VAL A 234 -8.92 7.25 21.11
CA VAL A 234 -8.32 5.94 21.35
C VAL A 234 -7.13 6.09 22.30
N GLY A 235 -7.20 5.42 23.45
CA GLY A 235 -6.10 5.40 24.40
C GLY A 235 -4.90 4.65 23.83
N VAL A 236 -3.70 5.22 23.96
CA VAL A 236 -2.41 4.62 23.55
C VAL A 236 -1.46 4.53 24.75
N GLY A 237 -2.01 4.22 25.93
CA GLY A 237 -1.28 4.12 27.20
C GLY A 237 -0.32 2.92 27.27
N ALA A 238 0.26 2.72 28.46
CA ALA A 238 1.20 1.62 28.71
C ALA A 238 0.61 0.26 28.31
N GLY A 239 1.42 -0.56 27.63
CA GLY A 239 1.03 -1.89 27.15
C GLY A 239 0.19 -1.91 25.87
N ARG A 240 -0.10 -0.74 25.26
CA ARG A 240 -0.80 -0.68 23.96
C ARG A 240 0.17 -0.53 22.80
N HIS A 241 0.00 -1.39 21.81
CA HIS A 241 0.75 -1.34 20.56
C HIS A 241 -0.07 -0.69 19.46
N VAL A 242 0.57 0.21 18.72
CA VAL A 242 -0.03 0.90 17.58
C VAL A 242 0.26 0.12 16.31
N LEU A 243 -0.80 -0.18 15.57
CA LEU A 243 -0.76 -0.93 14.31
C LEU A 243 -1.36 -0.08 13.18
N LYS A 244 -0.91 -0.36 11.96
CA LYS A 244 -1.48 0.15 10.71
C LYS A 244 -2.13 -1.00 9.98
N PHE A 245 -3.44 -0.94 9.78
CA PHE A 245 -4.18 -1.94 9.05
C PHE A 245 -4.28 -1.55 7.58
N ILE A 246 -3.78 -2.42 6.71
CA ILE A 246 -3.78 -2.23 5.27
C ILE A 246 -5.11 -2.74 4.72
N PRO A 247 -5.88 -1.91 3.99
CA PRO A 247 -7.11 -2.37 3.37
C PRO A 247 -6.79 -3.38 2.25
N PRO A 248 -7.66 -4.39 2.02
CA PRO A 248 -7.40 -5.45 1.03
C PRO A 248 -7.14 -4.92 -0.39
N ASN A 249 -7.79 -3.81 -0.76
CA ASN A 249 -7.57 -3.17 -2.06
C ASN A 249 -6.12 -2.64 -2.19
N LEU A 250 -5.63 -1.95 -1.16
CA LEU A 250 -4.26 -1.44 -1.14
C LEU A 250 -3.24 -2.58 -1.14
N GLU A 251 -3.50 -3.64 -0.38
CA GLU A 251 -2.65 -4.83 -0.37
C GLU A 251 -2.50 -5.42 -1.78
N ASN A 252 -3.61 -5.59 -2.50
CA ASN A 252 -3.59 -6.10 -3.86
C ASN A 252 -2.81 -5.17 -4.81
N ILE A 253 -3.03 -3.86 -4.74
CA ILE A 253 -2.30 -2.88 -5.56
C ILE A 253 -0.79 -2.98 -5.31
N LEU A 254 -0.37 -3.08 -4.05
CA LEU A 254 1.04 -3.23 -3.68
C LEU A 254 1.64 -4.55 -4.20
N ALA A 255 0.89 -5.66 -4.10
CA ALA A 255 1.34 -6.96 -4.60
C ALA A 255 1.56 -6.97 -6.12
N HIS A 256 0.67 -6.35 -6.88
CA HIS A 256 0.85 -6.22 -8.33
C HIS A 256 2.01 -5.31 -8.67
N THR A 257 2.12 -4.16 -8.01
CA THR A 257 3.24 -3.22 -8.23
C THR A 257 4.59 -3.88 -7.94
N GLU A 258 4.67 -4.72 -6.90
CA GLU A 258 5.86 -5.51 -6.57
C GLU A 258 6.23 -6.51 -7.66
N LEU A 259 5.24 -7.28 -8.14
CA LEU A 259 5.45 -8.31 -9.15
C LEU A 259 5.80 -7.70 -10.51
N GLU A 260 5.15 -6.60 -10.89
CA GLU A 260 5.47 -5.85 -12.12
C GLU A 260 6.91 -5.35 -12.08
N TYR A 261 7.31 -4.71 -10.98
CA TYR A 261 8.69 -4.25 -10.81
C TYR A 261 9.70 -5.41 -10.87
N ALA A 262 9.39 -6.55 -10.25
CA ALA A 262 10.25 -7.74 -10.29
C ALA A 262 10.40 -8.28 -11.72
N LYS A 263 9.30 -8.37 -12.47
CA LYS A 263 9.30 -8.82 -13.88
C LYS A 263 10.14 -7.92 -14.78
N GLU A 264 10.05 -6.61 -14.61
CA GLU A 264 10.89 -5.64 -15.35
C GLU A 264 12.39 -5.83 -15.07
N LYS A 265 12.75 -6.34 -13.90
CA LYS A 265 14.14 -6.66 -13.52
C LYS A 265 14.57 -8.08 -13.88
N GLY A 266 13.72 -8.86 -14.55
CA GLY A 266 14.01 -10.22 -14.98
C GLY A 266 13.65 -11.31 -13.97
N TYR A 267 12.92 -10.99 -12.91
CA TYR A 267 12.46 -11.93 -11.90
C TYR A 267 10.97 -12.26 -12.12
N PRO A 268 10.63 -13.43 -12.70
CA PRO A 268 9.26 -13.72 -13.12
C PRO A 268 8.29 -14.04 -11.98
N SER A 269 8.79 -14.28 -10.76
CA SER A 269 8.02 -14.71 -9.59
C SER A 269 8.46 -14.00 -8.31
N VAL A 270 7.51 -13.87 -7.37
CA VAL A 270 7.73 -13.30 -6.03
C VAL A 270 8.59 -14.17 -5.12
N THR A 271 8.76 -15.47 -5.43
CA THR A 271 9.60 -16.41 -4.67
C THR A 271 11.05 -15.95 -4.57
N GLN A 272 11.52 -15.19 -5.57
CA GLN A 272 12.89 -14.69 -5.63
C GLN A 272 13.07 -13.37 -4.89
N ILE A 273 11.99 -12.76 -4.40
CA ILE A 273 12.03 -11.46 -3.72
C ILE A 273 12.32 -11.67 -2.23
N ALA A 274 13.36 -10.99 -1.75
CA ALA A 274 13.73 -10.96 -0.33
C ALA A 274 13.08 -9.78 0.40
N LYS A 275 13.09 -8.60 -0.21
CA LYS A 275 12.56 -7.37 0.39
C LYS A 275 12.07 -6.41 -0.67
N THR A 276 10.94 -5.75 -0.43
CA THR A 276 10.44 -4.67 -1.27
C THR A 276 10.18 -3.43 -0.42
N ILE A 277 10.77 -2.32 -0.82
CA ILE A 277 10.56 -1.01 -0.20
C ILE A 277 9.67 -0.19 -1.11
N PHE A 278 8.47 0.10 -0.61
CA PHE A 278 7.55 1.03 -1.24
C PHE A 278 7.73 2.40 -0.64
N GLU A 279 7.67 3.42 -1.47
CA GLU A 279 7.65 4.81 -1.03
C GLU A 279 6.35 5.48 -1.49
N SER A 280 5.64 6.09 -0.54
CA SER A 280 4.51 6.97 -0.83
C SER A 280 5.05 8.26 -1.44
N GLN A 281 4.73 8.47 -2.71
CA GLN A 281 5.08 9.66 -3.47
C GLN A 281 3.83 10.41 -3.94
N PRO A 282 3.92 11.74 -4.12
CA PRO A 282 2.82 12.49 -4.75
C PRO A 282 2.59 11.98 -6.18
N GLY A 283 1.37 11.58 -6.48
CA GLY A 283 0.90 11.13 -7.79
C GLY A 283 -0.25 12.00 -8.28
N GLY A 284 -0.61 11.90 -9.56
CA GLY A 284 -1.51 12.84 -10.25
C GLY A 284 -2.73 13.32 -9.46
N ASN A 285 -3.44 12.42 -8.77
CA ASN A 285 -4.65 12.72 -8.01
C ASN A 285 -4.52 12.55 -6.49
N GLY A 286 -3.31 12.48 -5.95
CA GLY A 286 -3.07 12.28 -4.52
C GLY A 286 -1.72 11.62 -4.28
N HIS A 287 -1.74 10.37 -3.82
CA HIS A 287 -0.53 9.62 -3.49
C HIS A 287 -0.48 8.29 -4.23
N GLN A 288 0.72 7.78 -4.48
CA GLN A 288 0.92 6.45 -5.04
C GLN A 288 2.15 5.81 -4.40
N PHE A 289 2.05 4.52 -4.12
CA PHE A 289 3.22 3.76 -3.70
C PHE A 289 4.00 3.34 -4.93
N VAL A 290 5.29 3.66 -4.94
CA VAL A 290 6.23 3.20 -5.96
C VAL A 290 7.30 2.34 -5.32
N VAL A 291 7.75 1.31 -6.02
CA VAL A 291 8.87 0.49 -5.56
C VAL A 291 10.16 1.26 -5.79
N VAL A 292 10.83 1.63 -4.70
CA VAL A 292 12.11 2.37 -4.75
C VAL A 292 13.31 1.43 -4.66
N GLU A 293 13.14 0.30 -3.99
CA GLU A 293 14.18 -0.70 -3.82
C GLU A 293 13.54 -2.08 -3.72
N GLN A 294 14.07 -3.03 -4.48
CA GLN A 294 13.72 -4.44 -4.37
C GLN A 294 15.01 -5.25 -4.28
N ARG A 295 15.08 -6.10 -3.26
CA ARG A 295 16.20 -7.02 -3.03
C ARG A 295 15.74 -8.43 -3.33
N TYR A 296 16.62 -9.19 -3.94
CA TYR A 296 16.36 -10.57 -4.35
C TYR A 296 17.17 -11.54 -3.51
N ARG A 297 16.64 -12.74 -3.35
CA ARG A 297 17.33 -13.85 -2.71
C ARG A 297 18.52 -14.26 -3.58
N LYS A 298 19.61 -14.71 -2.94
CA LYS A 298 20.69 -15.35 -3.70
C LYS A 298 20.15 -16.68 -4.25
N PRO A 299 20.46 -17.03 -5.51
CA PRO A 299 20.16 -18.36 -6.02
C PRO A 299 20.89 -19.40 -5.14
N LYS A 300 20.17 -20.45 -4.72
CA LYS A 300 20.76 -21.65 -4.11
C LYS A 300 21.63 -22.37 -5.15
#